data_AF-A0A442HPP6-F1
#
_entry.id   AF-A0A442HPP6-F1
#
_cell.length_a   1.000
_cell.length_b   1.000
_cell.length_c   1.000
_cell.angle_alpha   90.00
_cell.angle_beta   90.00
_cell.angle_gamma   90.00
#
_symmetry.space_group_name_H-M   'P 1'
#
loop_
_entity.id
_entity.type
_entity.pdbx_description
1 polymer ?
#
loop_
_entity_poly.entity_id
_entity_poly.type
_entity_poly.pdbx_seq_one_letter_code
_entity_poly.pdbx_strand_id
1 'polypeptide(L)' 'LSIAALWELDRAFPPPLPATLTVSTEVQDRDGQLLRAFATPDGYWRLGIRLDQVDREFIDMLVAYEDKRFWDHKGVDVLA' A
#
# COMPACT_ATOMS: atom_id res chain seq x y z
N LEU A 1 -25.96 -1.32 -17.09
CA LEU A 1 -24.87 -0.37 -16.75
C LEU A 1 -23.72 -0.63 -17.73
N SER A 2 -23.29 0.37 -18.51
CA SER A 2 -22.17 0.21 -19.45
C SER A 2 -20.83 0.29 -18.71
N ILE A 3 -19.79 -0.33 -19.25
CA ILE A 3 -18.40 -0.26 -18.71
C ILE A 3 -17.95 1.20 -18.56
N ALA A 4 -18.32 2.06 -19.52
CA ALA A 4 -18.05 3.49 -19.45
C ALA A 4 -18.69 4.16 -18.22
N ALA A 5 -19.93 3.81 -17.88
CA ALA A 5 -20.60 4.36 -16.70
C ALA A 5 -19.93 3.91 -15.39
N LEU A 6 -19.45 2.65 -15.31
CA LEU A 6 -18.70 2.16 -14.15
C LEU A 6 -17.37 2.89 -13.99
N TRP A 7 -16.66 3.15 -15.09
CA TRP A 7 -15.41 3.92 -15.06
C TRP A 7 -15.65 5.35 -14.58
N GLU A 8 -16.65 6.06 -15.11
CA GLU A 8 -16.94 7.43 -14.69
C GLU A 8 -17.32 7.51 -13.20
N LEU A 9 -18.07 6.53 -12.68
CA LEU A 9 -18.38 6.46 -11.26
C LEU A 9 -17.13 6.23 -10.39
N ASP A 10 -16.24 5.32 -10.78
CA ASP A 10 -14.98 5.07 -10.05
C ASP A 10 -14.12 6.35 -9.96
N ARG A 11 -14.00 7.10 -11.08
CA ARG A 11 -13.27 8.38 -11.10
C ARG A 11 -13.95 9.49 -10.30
N ALA A 12 -15.28 9.52 -10.27
CA ALA A 12 -16.05 10.51 -9.53
C ALA A 12 -16.03 10.26 -8.02
N PHE A 13 -15.86 9.00 -7.61
CA PHE A 13 -15.92 8.56 -6.22
C PHE A 13 -14.67 7.75 -5.82
N PRO A 14 -13.46 8.32 -5.90
CA PRO A 14 -12.27 7.60 -5.48
C PRO A 14 -12.31 7.33 -3.97
N PRO A 15 -11.69 6.23 -3.49
CA PRO A 15 -11.59 5.97 -2.07
C PRO A 15 -10.85 7.15 -1.38
N PRO A 16 -11.27 7.53 -0.16
CA PRO A 16 -10.66 8.65 0.56
C PRO A 16 -9.30 8.23 1.15
N LEU A 17 -8.29 8.10 0.29
CA LEU A 17 -6.92 7.79 0.69
C LEU A 17 -6.19 9.09 1.09
N PRO A 18 -5.41 9.08 2.18
CA PRO A 18 -4.61 10.23 2.55
C PRO A 18 -3.48 10.43 1.52
N ALA A 19 -3.17 11.69 1.19
CA ALA A 19 -2.06 12.02 0.28
C ALA A 19 -0.70 11.55 0.80
N THR A 20 -0.56 11.46 2.13
CA THR A 20 0.61 10.91 2.83
C THR A 20 0.14 10.00 3.94
N LEU A 21 0.67 8.78 4.00
CA LEU A 21 0.38 7.86 5.09
C LEU A 21 1.01 8.36 6.40
N THR A 22 0.25 8.29 7.49
CA THR A 22 0.77 8.59 8.82
C THR A 22 1.62 7.41 9.29
N VAL A 23 2.93 7.61 9.34
CA VAL A 23 3.90 6.63 9.84
C VAL A 23 4.35 6.98 11.26
N SER A 24 4.93 5.98 11.94
CA SER A 24 5.56 6.11 13.23
C SER A 24 6.75 7.07 13.17
N THR A 25 6.94 7.86 14.23
CA THR A 25 8.23 8.51 14.45
C THR A 25 9.24 7.45 14.85
N GLU A 26 10.28 7.27 14.03
CA GLU A 26 11.34 6.29 14.23
C GLU A 26 12.59 6.97 14.79
N VAL A 27 13.12 6.44 15.88
CA VAL A 27 14.42 6.80 16.46
C VAL A 27 15.39 5.71 16.06
N GLN A 28 16.44 6.10 15.32
CA GLN A 28 17.46 5.20 14.82
C GLN A 28 18.82 5.55 15.42
N ASP A 29 19.74 4.60 15.44
CA ASP A 29 21.14 4.87 15.77
C ASP A 29 21.90 5.51 14.59
N ARG A 30 23.21 5.69 14.75
CA ARG A 30 24.07 6.31 13.72
C ARG A 30 24.18 5.48 12.43
N ASP A 31 23.91 4.18 12.53
CA ASP A 31 24.03 3.20 11.45
C ASP A 31 22.65 2.88 10.84
N GLY A 32 21.59 3.58 11.28
CA GLY A 32 20.22 3.45 10.80
C GLY A 32 19.44 2.30 11.42
N GLN A 33 19.96 1.65 12.47
CA GLN A 33 19.22 0.58 13.15
C GLN A 33 18.12 1.17 14.04
N LEU A 34 16.92 0.59 13.96
CA LEU A 34 15.77 1.04 14.73
C LEU A 34 16.01 0.82 16.24
N LEU A 35 16.04 1.92 17.00
CA LEU A 35 16.11 1.89 18.46
C LEU A 35 14.71 1.95 19.08
N ARG A 36 13.79 2.72 18.47
CA ARG A 36 12.41 2.88 18.94
C ARG A 36 11.49 3.38 17.84
N ALA A 37 10.26 2.87 17.81
CA ALA A 37 9.16 3.45 17.04
C ALA A 37 8.05 3.92 17.99
N PHE A 38 7.59 5.17 17.81
CA PHE A 38 6.40 5.66 18.50
C PHE A 38 5.14 5.29 17.71
N ALA A 39 4.07 4.93 18.41
CA ALA A 39 2.79 4.66 17.76
C ALA A 39 2.28 5.91 17.05
N THR A 40 1.56 5.70 15.95
CA THR A 40 0.80 6.74 15.25
C THR A 40 -0.32 7.28 16.17
N PRO A 41 -0.95 8.42 15.84
CA PRO A 41 -2.02 9.00 16.67
C PRO A 41 -3.19 8.05 16.94
N ASP A 42 -3.44 7.09 16.05
CA ASP A 42 -4.44 6.04 16.15
C ASP A 42 -3.93 4.76 16.83
N GLY A 43 -2.72 4.78 17.41
CA GLY A 43 -2.21 3.74 18.31
C GLY A 43 -1.51 2.56 17.63
N TYR A 44 -1.28 2.62 16.32
CA TYR A 44 -0.59 1.55 15.59
C TYR A 44 0.89 1.84 15.40
N TRP A 45 1.72 0.80 15.29
CA TRP A 45 3.05 0.95 14.73
C TRP A 45 2.98 0.84 13.21
N ARG A 46 3.45 1.86 12.51
CA ARG A 46 3.52 1.89 11.03
C ARG A 46 4.91 2.34 10.62
N LEU A 47 5.77 1.39 10.26
CA LEU A 47 7.14 1.71 9.86
C LEU A 47 7.18 2.19 8.41
N GLY A 48 7.95 3.25 8.16
CA GLY A 48 8.13 3.80 6.82
C GLY A 48 9.04 2.89 6.00
N ILE A 49 8.50 2.26 4.96
CA ILE A 49 9.27 1.35 4.08
C ILE A 49 9.03 1.70 2.61
N ARG A 50 10.09 1.63 1.81
CA ARG A 50 10.01 1.65 0.34
C ARG A 50 10.03 0.23 -0.21
N LEU A 51 9.51 0.06 -1.42
CA LEU A 51 9.43 -1.25 -2.07
C LEU A 51 10.81 -1.90 -2.27
N ASP A 52 11.85 -1.12 -2.52
CA ASP A 52 13.24 -1.60 -2.70
C ASP A 52 13.91 -2.07 -1.39
N GLN A 53 13.26 -1.86 -0.24
CA GLN A 53 13.72 -2.32 1.06
C GLN A 53 13.00 -3.60 1.52
N VAL A 54 12.04 -4.10 0.73
CA VAL A 54 11.31 -5.34 1.00
C VAL A 54 11.93 -6.46 0.18
N ASP A 55 11.99 -7.67 0.77
CA ASP A 55 12.42 -8.85 0.03
C ASP A 55 11.54 -9.07 -1.20
N ARG A 56 12.19 -9.22 -2.37
CA ARG A 56 11.48 -9.42 -3.63
C ARG A 56 10.68 -10.71 -3.63
N GLU A 57 11.16 -11.78 -2.99
CA GLU A 57 10.42 -13.04 -2.93
C GLU A 57 9.12 -12.88 -2.14
N PHE A 58 9.13 -12.05 -1.09
CA PHE A 58 7.92 -11.73 -0.34
C PHE A 58 6.92 -10.95 -1.20
N ILE A 59 7.38 -9.97 -1.98
CA ILE A 59 6.51 -9.21 -2.90
C ILE A 59 5.91 -10.14 -3.96
N ASP A 60 6.73 -11.00 -4.59
CA ASP A 60 6.26 -11.94 -5.61
C ASP A 60 5.24 -12.93 -5.04
N MET A 61 5.48 -13.45 -3.83
CA MET A 61 4.53 -14.30 -3.10
C MET A 61 3.22 -13.56 -2.79
N LEU A 62 3.30 -12.33 -2.27
CA LEU A 62 2.13 -11.54 -1.88
C LEU A 62 1.24 -11.24 -3.10
N VAL A 63 1.84 -10.83 -4.22
CA VAL A 63 1.11 -10.62 -5.48
C VAL A 63 0.48 -11.93 -5.94
N ALA A 64 1.21 -13.05 -5.96
CA ALA A 64 0.65 -14.33 -6.37
C ALA A 64 -0.51 -14.81 -5.49
N TYR A 65 -0.48 -14.52 -4.19
CA TYR A 65 -1.47 -14.97 -3.22
C TYR A 65 -2.73 -14.07 -3.18
N GLU A 66 -2.56 -12.75 -3.12
CA GLU A 66 -3.66 -11.81 -2.97
C GLU A 66 -4.30 -11.43 -4.32
N ASP A 67 -3.48 -11.16 -5.34
CA ASP A 67 -3.93 -10.71 -6.66
C ASP A 67 -2.91 -11.06 -7.76
N LYS A 68 -2.99 -12.30 -8.25
CA LYS A 68 -2.04 -12.83 -9.26
C LYS A 68 -2.00 -12.02 -10.57
N ARG A 69 -3.01 -11.18 -10.86
CA ARG A 69 -3.12 -10.37 -12.07
C ARG A 69 -2.99 -8.87 -11.77
N PHE A 70 -2.50 -8.50 -10.60
CA PHE A 70 -2.36 -7.11 -10.14
C PHE A 70 -1.81 -6.15 -11.19
N TRP A 71 -0.83 -6.60 -12.00
CA TRP A 71 -0.18 -5.78 -13.03
C TRP A 71 -0.97 -5.68 -14.36
N ASP A 72 -1.93 -6.57 -14.59
CA ASP A 72 -2.66 -6.72 -15.84
C ASP A 72 -3.91 -5.83 -15.91
N HIS A 73 -4.37 -5.26 -14.79
CA HIS A 73 -5.52 -4.36 -14.73
C HIS A 73 -5.19 -3.00 -14.09
N LYS A 74 -6.13 -2.06 -14.19
CA LYS A 74 -6.01 -0.68 -13.68
C LYS A 74 -7.05 -0.40 -12.60
N GLY A 75 -7.10 -1.27 -11.60
CA GLY A 75 -8.07 -1.19 -10.50
C GLY A 75 -8.90 -2.47 -10.39
N VAL A 76 -9.93 -2.61 -11.23
CA VAL A 76 -10.81 -3.79 -11.20
C VAL A 76 -10.35 -4.85 -12.18
N ASP A 77 -10.17 -6.07 -11.69
CA ASP A 77 -9.95 -7.27 -12.52
C ASP A 77 -11.29 -7.82 -13.01
N VAL A 78 -11.58 -7.67 -14.32
CA VAL A 78 -12.85 -8.12 -14.93
C VAL A 78 -12.92 -9.62 -15.18
N LEU A 79 -11.82 -10.34 -14.98
CA LEU A 79 -11.71 -11.78 -15.23
C LEU A 79 -11.59 -12.58 -13.92
N ALA A 80 -11.69 -11.93 -12.76
CA ALA A 80 -11.58 -12.53 -11.43
C ALA A 80 -12.86 -13.27 -11.03
#